data_AF-A0AAV9N653-F1
#
_entry.id   AF-A0AAV9N653-F1
#
_cell.length_a   1.000
_cell.length_b   1.000
_cell.length_c   1.000
_cell.angle_alpha   90.00
_cell.angle_beta   90.00
_cell.angle_gamma   90.00
#
_symmetry.space_group_name_H-M   'P 1'
#
loop_
_entity.id
_entity.type
_entity.pdbx_description
1 polymer ?
#
loop_
_entity_poly.entity_id
_entity_poly.type
_entity_poly.pdbx_seq_one_letter_code
_entity_poly.pdbx_strand_id
1 'polypeptide(L)'
;MANDIIEILCAEGVEKVVGVAHDWGSFLLSRLANYHPEYFSAYAFIDHGYAAPGRSLNVEAIQHINNAVQSKLGFSILGYFLFFKDVDAPKLLNENSASVESLFFTTDDNIRKKYQGAPGGLRTWLTKAPTVDLPEYLTPEDHEHFQRTFSVENGGYGPASNWYKAGLYNINEEDESGIPATHLKLMHPTLLIASTNYFITVTINFAEQMRLLVPNLRVETVTGGHWLQLERVDEVNTILNNFLLARGSS
;
A
#
# COMPACT_ATOMS: atom_id res chain seq x y z
N MET A 1 -5.89 -14.18 6.24
CA MET A 1 -5.91 -12.70 6.30
C MET A 1 -7.28 -12.11 6.04
N ALA A 2 -7.89 -12.22 4.85
CA ALA A 2 -9.23 -11.64 4.65
C ALA A 2 -10.27 -12.26 5.62
N ASN A 3 -10.26 -13.59 5.79
CA ASN A 3 -11.12 -14.26 6.76
C ASN A 3 -10.81 -13.83 8.20
N ASP A 4 -9.53 -13.68 8.57
CA ASP A 4 -9.11 -13.25 9.91
C ASP A 4 -9.74 -11.90 10.31
N ILE A 5 -9.86 -10.95 9.37
CA ILE A 5 -10.55 -9.68 9.61
C ILE A 5 -12.05 -9.89 9.83
N ILE A 6 -12.70 -10.76 9.06
CA ILE A 6 -14.12 -11.09 9.25
C ILE A 6 -14.35 -11.78 10.59
N GLU A 7 -13.45 -12.69 11.00
CA GLU A 7 -13.50 -13.34 12.30
C GLU A 7 -13.42 -12.32 13.44
N ILE A 8 -12.57 -11.29 13.32
CA ILE A 8 -12.51 -10.18 14.27
C ILE A 8 -13.84 -9.41 14.28
N LEU A 9 -14.41 -9.06 13.12
CA LEU A 9 -15.71 -8.36 13.07
C LEU A 9 -16.82 -9.17 13.74
N CYS A 10 -16.87 -10.48 13.48
CA CYS A 10 -17.83 -11.38 14.13
C CYS A 10 -17.62 -11.47 15.64
N ALA A 11 -16.37 -11.58 16.10
CA ALA A 11 -16.04 -11.65 17.53
C ALA A 11 -16.42 -10.35 18.29
N GLU A 12 -16.26 -9.20 17.64
CA GLU A 12 -16.64 -7.89 18.18
C GLU A 12 -18.13 -7.57 18.01
N GLY A 13 -18.92 -8.44 17.36
CA GLY A 13 -20.35 -8.23 17.12
C GLY A 13 -20.65 -7.09 16.14
N VAL A 14 -19.71 -6.78 15.24
CA VAL A 14 -19.83 -5.70 14.26
C VAL A 14 -20.34 -6.25 12.92
N GLU A 15 -21.58 -5.93 12.58
CA GLU A 15 -22.23 -6.47 11.38
C GLU A 15 -21.80 -5.79 10.07
N LYS A 16 -21.52 -4.48 10.12
CA LYS A 16 -21.22 -3.69 8.91
C LYS A 16 -20.29 -2.52 9.21
N VAL A 17 -19.24 -2.38 8.40
CA VAL A 17 -18.20 -1.35 8.59
C VAL A 17 -17.98 -0.50 7.33
N VAL A 18 -17.18 0.54 7.49
CA VAL A 18 -16.53 1.26 6.39
C VAL A 18 -15.07 0.85 6.39
N GLY A 19 -14.61 0.24 5.29
CA GLY A 19 -13.20 -0.10 5.18
C GLY A 19 -12.38 1.13 4.84
N VAL A 20 -11.34 1.42 5.62
CA VAL A 20 -10.38 2.49 5.31
C VAL A 20 -8.99 1.84 5.26
N ALA A 21 -8.24 2.07 4.18
CA ALA A 21 -6.96 1.41 3.98
C ALA A 21 -5.94 2.28 3.24
N HIS A 22 -4.66 2.01 3.51
CA HIS A 22 -3.48 2.65 2.92
C HIS A 22 -2.49 1.57 2.48
N ASP A 23 -1.75 1.84 1.40
CA ASP A 23 -0.67 0.99 0.85
C ASP A 23 -1.04 -0.50 0.73
N TRP A 24 -0.32 -1.44 1.35
CA TRP A 24 -0.65 -2.88 1.36
C TRP A 24 -2.00 -3.19 1.97
N GLY A 25 -2.46 -2.35 2.91
CA GLY A 25 -3.81 -2.41 3.43
C GLY A 25 -4.86 -2.27 2.33
N SER A 26 -4.60 -1.47 1.28
CA SER A 26 -5.52 -1.32 0.15
C SER A 26 -5.69 -2.63 -0.61
N PHE A 27 -4.64 -3.43 -0.76
CA PHE A 27 -4.72 -4.77 -1.36
C PHE A 27 -5.54 -5.73 -0.49
N LEU A 28 -5.37 -5.69 0.83
CA LEU A 28 -6.19 -6.47 1.75
C LEU A 28 -7.66 -6.05 1.70
N LEU A 29 -7.93 -4.73 1.72
CA LEU A 29 -9.29 -4.19 1.64
C LEU A 29 -9.94 -4.53 0.30
N SER A 30 -9.19 -4.54 -0.80
CA SER A 30 -9.68 -5.04 -2.09
C SER A 30 -10.17 -6.47 -1.97
N ARG A 31 -9.42 -7.37 -1.32
CA ARG A 31 -9.83 -8.77 -1.16
C ARG A 31 -10.99 -8.95 -0.20
N LEU A 32 -11.06 -8.18 0.88
CA LEU A 32 -12.24 -8.12 1.74
C LEU A 32 -13.48 -7.70 0.94
N ALA A 33 -13.35 -6.70 0.09
CA ALA A 33 -14.43 -6.21 -0.75
C ALA A 33 -14.88 -7.23 -1.82
N ASN A 34 -14.01 -8.16 -2.22
CA ASN A 34 -14.35 -9.21 -3.18
C ASN A 34 -14.92 -10.47 -2.52
N TYR A 35 -14.32 -10.92 -1.43
CA TYR A 35 -14.71 -12.16 -0.76
C TYR A 35 -15.92 -11.96 0.16
N HIS A 36 -15.99 -10.82 0.83
CA HIS A 36 -16.92 -10.56 1.94
C HIS A 36 -17.63 -9.20 1.80
N PRO A 37 -18.15 -8.83 0.61
CA PRO A 37 -18.74 -7.50 0.37
C PRO A 37 -19.91 -7.17 1.31
N GLU A 38 -20.59 -8.17 1.87
CA GLU A 38 -21.75 -8.03 2.75
C GLU A 38 -21.43 -7.33 4.09
N TYR A 39 -20.19 -7.43 4.56
CA TYR A 39 -19.72 -6.79 5.80
C TYR A 39 -19.35 -5.32 5.62
N PHE A 40 -19.41 -4.80 4.39
CA PHE A 40 -19.00 -3.45 4.09
C PHE A 40 -20.16 -2.60 3.58
N SER A 41 -20.13 -1.34 3.97
CA SER A 41 -21.09 -0.32 3.52
C SER A 41 -20.46 0.71 2.58
N ALA A 42 -19.13 0.82 2.60
CA ALA A 42 -18.31 1.62 1.70
C ALA A 42 -16.82 1.31 1.91
N TYR A 43 -16.01 1.86 1.00
CA TYR A 43 -14.56 1.75 1.03
C TYR A 43 -13.90 3.13 0.89
N ALA A 44 -12.80 3.35 1.59
CA ALA A 44 -11.94 4.51 1.43
C ALA A 44 -10.49 4.03 1.28
N PHE A 45 -9.90 4.33 0.13
CA PHE A 45 -8.53 4.01 -0.22
C PHE A 45 -7.68 5.28 -0.13
N ILE A 46 -6.53 5.20 0.55
CA ILE A 46 -5.59 6.31 0.71
C ILE A 46 -4.31 5.94 -0.04
N ASP A 47 -3.89 6.84 -0.94
CA ASP A 47 -2.75 6.71 -1.86
C ASP A 47 -2.90 5.59 -2.91
N HIS A 48 -2.90 4.33 -2.48
CA HIS A 48 -3.14 3.16 -3.34
C HIS A 48 -4.61 2.81 -3.42
N GLY A 49 -5.14 2.65 -4.63
CA GLY A 49 -6.54 2.34 -4.90
C GLY A 49 -6.89 0.85 -4.89
N TYR A 50 -8.08 0.53 -5.38
CA TYR A 50 -8.58 -0.85 -5.49
C TYR A 50 -7.73 -1.68 -6.48
N ALA A 51 -7.19 -2.80 -6.00
CA ALA A 51 -6.50 -3.80 -6.81
C ALA A 51 -7.46 -4.96 -7.19
N ALA A 52 -7.78 -5.08 -8.48
CA ALA A 52 -8.63 -6.16 -8.98
C ALA A 52 -7.98 -7.55 -8.81
N PRO A 53 -8.77 -8.62 -8.60
CA PRO A 53 -8.26 -10.00 -8.64
C PRO A 53 -7.56 -10.36 -9.96
N GLY A 54 -6.63 -11.31 -9.91
CA GLY A 54 -5.85 -11.80 -11.05
C GLY A 54 -4.80 -10.80 -11.56
N ARG A 55 -4.49 -9.76 -10.78
CA ARG A 55 -3.55 -8.68 -11.14
C ARG A 55 -2.40 -8.58 -10.15
N SER A 56 -1.89 -9.72 -9.69
CA SER A 56 -0.79 -9.75 -8.72
C SER A 56 0.44 -9.02 -9.26
N LEU A 57 1.16 -8.37 -8.34
CA LEU A 57 2.48 -7.78 -8.57
C LEU A 57 3.56 -8.87 -8.59
N ASN A 58 3.41 -9.85 -9.47
CA ASN A 58 4.38 -10.91 -9.69
C ASN A 58 5.66 -10.37 -10.39
N VAL A 59 6.72 -11.18 -10.46
CA VAL A 59 8.01 -10.73 -11.03
C VAL A 59 7.86 -10.18 -12.45
N GLU A 60 7.08 -10.83 -13.30
CA GLU A 60 6.86 -10.42 -14.69
C GLU A 60 6.12 -9.08 -14.75
N ALA A 61 5.05 -8.90 -13.95
CA ALA A 61 4.29 -7.66 -13.86
C ALA A 61 5.18 -6.50 -13.38
N ILE A 62 6.00 -6.72 -12.34
CA ILE A 62 6.95 -5.71 -11.84
C ILE A 62 7.97 -5.32 -12.92
N GLN A 63 8.53 -6.30 -13.64
CA GLN A 63 9.47 -6.04 -14.73
C GLN A 63 8.80 -5.28 -15.87
N HIS A 64 7.58 -5.66 -16.24
CA HIS A 64 6.80 -4.98 -17.28
C HIS A 64 6.54 -3.51 -16.92
N ILE A 65 6.07 -3.25 -15.70
CA ILE A 65 5.81 -1.89 -15.19
C ILE A 65 7.10 -1.08 -15.20
N ASN A 66 8.20 -1.61 -14.63
CA ASN A 66 9.48 -0.91 -14.61
C ASN A 66 10.00 -0.59 -16.01
N ASN A 67 9.93 -1.54 -16.96
CA ASN A 67 10.36 -1.31 -18.34
C ASN A 67 9.52 -0.23 -19.04
N ALA A 68 8.19 -0.27 -18.83
CA ALA A 68 7.28 0.71 -19.42
C ALA A 68 7.54 2.12 -18.88
N VAL A 69 7.76 2.25 -17.57
CA VAL A 69 8.04 3.55 -16.93
C VAL A 69 9.44 4.03 -17.28
N GLN A 70 10.45 3.15 -17.28
CA GLN A 70 11.82 3.47 -17.68
C GLN A 70 11.88 4.02 -19.11
N SER A 71 11.15 3.41 -20.04
CA SER A 71 11.08 3.86 -21.43
C SER A 71 10.43 5.24 -21.59
N LYS A 72 9.41 5.54 -20.79
CA LYS A 72 8.64 6.80 -20.88
C LYS A 72 9.26 7.95 -20.08
N LEU A 73 9.76 7.67 -18.88
CA LEU A 73 10.13 8.67 -17.88
C LEU A 73 11.62 8.62 -17.48
N GLY A 74 12.37 7.61 -17.94
CA GLY A 74 13.82 7.50 -17.69
C GLY A 74 14.22 6.88 -16.36
N PHE A 75 13.27 6.36 -15.56
CA PHE A 75 13.53 5.66 -14.30
C PHE A 75 12.53 4.52 -14.05
N SER A 76 12.89 3.58 -13.17
CA SER A 76 12.01 2.51 -12.67
C SER A 76 11.37 2.90 -11.33
N ILE A 77 10.26 2.27 -10.96
CA ILE A 77 9.46 2.68 -9.79
C ILE A 77 9.23 1.58 -8.75
N LEU A 78 9.39 0.31 -9.12
CA LEU A 78 9.12 -0.86 -8.29
C LEU A 78 10.34 -1.77 -8.15
N GLY A 79 11.56 -1.28 -8.35
CA GLY A 79 12.78 -2.09 -8.29
C GLY A 79 12.98 -2.77 -6.94
N TYR A 80 12.58 -2.13 -5.86
CA TYR A 80 12.68 -2.66 -4.51
C TYR A 80 11.77 -3.86 -4.24
N PHE A 81 10.66 -4.05 -5.00
CA PHE A 81 9.84 -5.25 -4.86
C PHE A 81 10.69 -6.50 -5.08
N LEU A 82 11.56 -6.48 -6.09
CA LEU A 82 12.40 -7.62 -6.46
C LEU A 82 13.38 -8.02 -5.35
N PHE A 83 13.79 -7.10 -4.49
CA PHE A 83 14.68 -7.37 -3.35
C PHE A 83 14.05 -8.34 -2.35
N PHE A 84 12.73 -8.28 -2.12
CA PHE A 84 12.07 -9.14 -1.14
C PHE A 84 12.03 -10.63 -1.53
N LYS A 85 12.43 -10.97 -2.76
CA LYS A 85 12.63 -12.36 -3.20
C LYS A 85 13.95 -12.95 -2.69
N ASP A 86 14.88 -12.13 -2.25
CA ASP A 86 16.18 -12.57 -1.76
C ASP A 86 16.03 -13.23 -0.38
N VAL A 87 16.73 -14.35 -0.17
CA VAL A 87 16.61 -15.15 1.06
C VAL A 87 17.11 -14.38 2.28
N ASP A 88 18.12 -13.53 2.10
CA ASP A 88 18.74 -12.70 3.13
C ASP A 88 18.04 -11.33 3.32
N ALA A 89 16.99 -11.00 2.56
CA ALA A 89 16.32 -9.70 2.64
C ALA A 89 15.82 -9.37 4.07
N PRO A 90 15.12 -10.26 4.79
CA PRO A 90 14.70 -9.98 6.17
C PRO A 90 15.87 -9.71 7.12
N LYS A 91 16.99 -10.43 6.93
CA LYS A 91 18.20 -10.24 7.75
C LYS A 91 18.78 -8.84 7.51
N LEU A 92 18.96 -8.45 6.25
CA LEU A 92 19.50 -7.13 5.91
C LEU A 92 18.60 -5.99 6.39
N LEU A 93 17.27 -6.16 6.34
CA LEU A 93 16.34 -5.18 6.89
C LEU A 93 16.47 -5.07 8.42
N ASN A 94 16.49 -6.22 9.11
CA ASN A 94 16.64 -6.26 10.58
C ASN A 94 17.94 -5.63 11.07
N GLU A 95 19.06 -5.88 10.37
CA GLU A 95 20.37 -5.33 10.73
C GLU A 95 20.48 -3.82 10.49
N ASN A 96 19.56 -3.22 9.71
CA ASN A 96 19.65 -1.84 9.24
C ASN A 96 18.34 -1.05 9.39
N SER A 97 17.55 -1.32 10.45
CA SER A 97 16.18 -0.79 10.61
C SER A 97 16.06 0.74 10.50
N ALA A 98 16.95 1.53 11.12
CA ALA A 98 16.93 2.99 10.99
C ALA A 98 17.21 3.45 9.53
N SER A 99 18.07 2.72 8.82
CA SER A 99 18.34 2.97 7.39
C SER A 99 17.12 2.63 6.53
N VAL A 100 16.38 1.57 6.87
CA VAL A 100 15.10 1.23 6.23
C VAL A 100 14.10 2.35 6.43
N GLU A 101 13.86 2.76 7.68
CA GLU A 101 12.91 3.81 8.02
C GLU A 101 13.19 5.10 7.25
N SER A 102 14.42 5.59 7.32
CA SER A 102 14.80 6.83 6.63
C SER A 102 14.59 6.77 5.11
N LEU A 103 14.78 5.60 4.48
CA LEU A 103 14.50 5.44 3.05
C LEU A 103 13.00 5.44 2.74
N PHE A 104 12.18 4.77 3.54
CA PHE A 104 10.74 4.67 3.26
C PHE A 104 9.97 5.95 3.63
N PHE A 105 10.53 6.80 4.48
CA PHE A 105 9.96 8.11 4.83
C PHE A 105 10.64 9.31 4.16
N THR A 106 11.77 9.12 3.47
CA THR A 106 12.44 10.23 2.76
C THR A 106 11.49 10.94 1.80
N THR A 107 11.60 12.27 1.70
CA THR A 107 10.89 13.09 0.71
C THR A 107 11.71 13.40 -0.53
N ASP A 108 12.95 12.91 -0.62
CA ASP A 108 13.83 13.13 -1.77
C ASP A 108 13.57 12.09 -2.87
N ASP A 109 12.92 12.54 -3.95
CA ASP A 109 12.60 11.70 -5.10
C ASP A 109 13.83 11.14 -5.83
N ASN A 110 15.01 11.78 -5.75
CA ASN A 110 16.23 11.22 -6.35
C ASN A 110 16.71 10.02 -5.55
N ILE A 111 16.62 10.07 -4.21
CA ILE A 111 16.89 8.93 -3.33
C ILE A 111 15.88 7.82 -3.62
N ARG A 112 14.59 8.13 -3.67
CA ARG A 112 13.54 7.15 -3.99
C ARG A 112 13.77 6.49 -5.34
N LYS A 113 13.96 7.25 -6.42
CA LYS A 113 14.22 6.70 -7.77
C LYS A 113 15.45 5.79 -7.80
N LYS A 114 16.52 6.19 -7.10
CA LYS A 114 17.78 5.44 -7.08
C LYS A 114 17.73 4.17 -6.24
N TYR A 115 17.08 4.21 -5.07
CA TYR A 115 17.17 3.13 -4.09
C TYR A 115 15.86 2.35 -3.90
N GLN A 116 14.70 2.92 -4.22
CA GLN A 116 13.43 2.18 -4.27
C GLN A 116 13.05 1.82 -5.72
N GLY A 117 13.23 2.78 -6.63
CA GLY A 117 12.82 2.66 -8.02
C GLY A 117 13.68 1.71 -8.84
N ALA A 118 15.00 1.87 -8.79
CA ALA A 118 15.94 1.06 -9.58
C ALA A 118 16.10 -0.36 -9.01
N PRO A 119 16.07 -1.42 -9.85
CA PRO A 119 16.40 -2.78 -9.43
C PRO A 119 17.79 -2.86 -8.77
N GLY A 120 17.87 -3.52 -7.61
CA GLY A 120 19.11 -3.60 -6.81
C GLY A 120 19.44 -2.33 -5.99
N GLY A 121 18.65 -1.27 -6.13
CA GLY A 121 18.80 -0.03 -5.37
C GLY A 121 18.69 -0.25 -3.85
N LEU A 122 17.65 -0.97 -3.40
CA LEU A 122 17.39 -1.17 -1.98
C LEU A 122 18.52 -1.97 -1.31
N ARG A 123 19.01 -3.02 -1.98
CA ARG A 123 20.19 -3.76 -1.52
C ARG A 123 21.42 -2.85 -1.41
N THR A 124 21.66 -2.01 -2.42
CA THR A 124 22.80 -1.06 -2.39
C THR A 124 22.70 -0.08 -1.23
N TRP A 125 21.49 0.39 -0.92
CA TRP A 125 21.23 1.24 0.23
C TRP A 125 21.55 0.51 1.53
N LEU A 126 20.94 -0.67 1.75
CA LEU A 126 21.07 -1.42 3.01
C LEU A 126 22.49 -1.93 3.26
N THR A 127 23.26 -2.29 2.22
CA THR A 127 24.67 -2.67 2.39
C THR A 127 25.54 -1.53 2.90
N LYS A 128 25.20 -0.28 2.55
CA LYS A 128 25.90 0.91 3.03
C LYS A 128 25.30 1.49 4.32
N ALA A 129 24.05 1.10 4.62
CA ALA A 129 23.27 1.51 5.76
C ALA A 129 23.27 3.04 6.05
N PRO A 130 23.18 3.93 5.05
CA PRO A 130 23.11 5.35 5.34
C PRO A 130 21.75 5.68 5.97
N THR A 131 21.69 6.78 6.69
CA THR A 131 20.44 7.40 7.11
C THR A 131 20.31 8.78 6.48
N VAL A 132 19.06 9.22 6.29
CA VAL A 132 18.71 10.60 5.94
C VAL A 132 17.75 11.12 6.99
N ASP A 133 17.61 12.45 7.05
CA ASP A 133 16.72 13.10 8.01
C ASP A 133 15.27 12.64 7.77
N LEU A 134 14.62 12.26 8.86
CA LEU A 134 13.19 11.95 8.86
C LEU A 134 12.39 13.25 8.68
N PRO A 135 11.25 13.19 7.97
CA PRO A 135 10.42 14.36 7.77
C PRO A 135 9.81 14.86 9.09
N GLU A 136 9.52 16.16 9.16
CA GLU A 136 9.06 16.86 10.38
C GLU A 136 7.76 16.31 10.99
N TYR A 137 6.93 15.62 10.20
CA TYR A 137 5.69 15.02 10.68
C TYR A 137 5.91 13.71 11.47
N LEU A 138 7.14 13.18 11.51
CA LEU A 138 7.50 12.05 12.36
C LEU A 138 8.20 12.56 13.62
N THR A 139 7.60 12.30 14.76
CA THR A 139 8.15 12.65 16.06
C THR A 139 9.24 11.66 16.50
N PRO A 140 10.09 12.02 17.48
CA PRO A 140 11.00 11.05 18.10
C PRO A 140 10.27 9.83 18.68
N GLU A 141 9.06 10.01 19.20
CA GLU A 141 8.21 8.94 19.70
C GLU A 141 7.74 8.00 18.57
N ASP A 142 7.42 8.53 17.39
CA ASP A 142 7.08 7.73 16.21
C ASP A 142 8.27 6.89 15.75
N HIS A 143 9.47 7.48 15.76
CA HIS A 143 10.71 6.77 15.45
C HIS A 143 10.97 5.61 16.43
N GLU A 144 10.88 5.87 17.74
CA GLU A 144 11.04 4.83 18.75
C GLU A 144 9.98 3.72 18.61
N HIS A 145 8.73 4.11 18.31
CA HIS A 145 7.66 3.17 18.04
C HIS A 145 7.97 2.30 16.81
N PHE A 146 8.42 2.90 15.71
CA PHE A 146 8.79 2.17 14.49
C PHE A 146 9.92 1.17 14.76
N GLN A 147 11.01 1.61 15.39
CA GLN A 147 12.16 0.76 15.72
C GLN A 147 11.77 -0.40 16.65
N ARG A 148 10.90 -0.14 17.65
CA ARG A 148 10.39 -1.19 18.54
C ARG A 148 9.51 -2.18 17.79
N THR A 149 8.58 -1.71 16.97
CA THR A 149 7.65 -2.57 16.20
C THR A 149 8.40 -3.50 15.25
N PHE A 150 9.44 -3.02 14.58
CA PHE A 150 10.28 -3.83 13.67
C PHE A 150 11.51 -4.45 14.33
N SER A 151 11.59 -4.46 15.66
CA SER A 151 12.68 -5.13 16.37
C SER A 151 12.62 -6.66 16.16
N VAL A 152 13.78 -7.31 16.27
CA VAL A 152 13.87 -8.78 16.14
C VAL A 152 13.03 -9.50 17.20
N GLU A 153 12.92 -8.94 18.41
CA GLU A 153 12.09 -9.47 19.48
C GLU A 153 10.59 -9.49 19.12
N ASN A 154 10.14 -8.52 18.31
CA ASN A 154 8.77 -8.44 17.79
C ASN A 154 8.61 -9.10 16.40
N GLY A 155 9.58 -9.92 15.97
CA GLY A 155 9.53 -10.69 14.72
C GLY A 155 10.22 -10.05 13.52
N GLY A 156 10.71 -8.81 13.66
CA GLY A 156 11.47 -8.11 12.62
C GLY A 156 10.68 -7.83 11.33
N TYR A 157 11.41 -7.64 10.22
CA TYR A 157 10.84 -7.36 8.90
C TYR A 157 10.37 -8.61 8.12
N GLY A 158 10.60 -9.81 8.66
CA GLY A 158 10.24 -11.08 7.99
C GLY A 158 8.74 -11.17 7.65
N PRO A 159 7.84 -10.98 8.63
CA PRO A 159 6.40 -10.99 8.38
C PRO A 159 5.94 -9.92 7.37
N ALA A 160 6.41 -8.68 7.49
CA ALA A 160 6.08 -7.62 6.54
C ALA A 160 6.57 -7.94 5.11
N SER A 161 7.76 -8.55 4.98
CA SER A 161 8.32 -8.98 3.69
C SER A 161 7.47 -10.06 3.00
N ASN A 162 6.66 -10.83 3.75
CA ASN A 162 5.83 -11.88 3.16
C ASN A 162 4.71 -11.33 2.28
N TRP A 163 4.24 -10.09 2.50
CA TRP A 163 3.28 -9.44 1.61
C TRP A 163 3.84 -9.26 0.19
N TYR A 164 5.10 -8.82 0.09
CA TYR A 164 5.81 -8.74 -1.18
C TYR A 164 6.02 -10.11 -1.79
N LYS A 165 6.47 -11.10 -1.00
CA LYS A 165 6.69 -12.48 -1.48
C LYS A 165 5.41 -13.10 -2.02
N ALA A 166 4.29 -12.93 -1.33
CA ALA A 166 2.99 -13.45 -1.76
C ALA A 166 2.61 -12.96 -3.16
N GLY A 167 2.79 -11.65 -3.41
CA GLY A 167 2.59 -11.08 -4.74
C GLY A 167 3.59 -11.62 -5.78
N LEU A 168 4.90 -11.59 -5.45
CA LEU A 168 5.98 -12.00 -6.35
C LEU A 168 5.89 -13.45 -6.81
N TYR A 169 5.47 -14.35 -5.92
CA TYR A 169 5.26 -15.77 -6.20
C TYR A 169 3.84 -16.10 -6.69
N ASN A 170 2.98 -15.09 -6.80
CA ASN A 170 1.60 -15.22 -7.24
C ASN A 170 0.77 -16.25 -6.45
N ILE A 171 1.03 -16.39 -5.14
CA ILE A 171 0.44 -17.47 -4.35
C ILE A 171 -1.08 -17.34 -4.19
N ASN A 172 -1.63 -16.15 -4.43
CA ASN A 172 -3.05 -15.86 -4.29
C ASN A 172 -3.85 -16.18 -5.58
N GLU A 173 -3.19 -16.56 -6.68
CA GLU A 173 -3.87 -16.74 -7.98
C GLU A 173 -4.98 -17.78 -7.94
N GLU A 174 -4.73 -18.93 -7.31
CA GLU A 174 -5.71 -20.00 -7.18
C GLU A 174 -6.94 -19.51 -6.41
N ASP A 175 -6.73 -18.89 -5.24
CA ASP A 175 -7.80 -18.34 -4.41
C ASP A 175 -8.58 -17.20 -5.12
N GLU A 176 -7.88 -16.35 -5.87
CA GLU A 176 -8.48 -15.23 -6.61
C GLU A 176 -9.29 -15.71 -7.82
N SER A 177 -8.93 -16.86 -8.41
CA SER A 177 -9.66 -17.44 -9.54
C SER A 177 -11.07 -17.91 -9.18
N GLY A 178 -11.31 -18.17 -7.90
CA GLY A 178 -12.63 -18.52 -7.35
C GLY A 178 -13.57 -17.32 -7.15
N ILE A 179 -13.08 -16.08 -7.30
CA ILE A 179 -13.91 -14.88 -7.11
C ILE A 179 -14.94 -14.76 -8.24
N PRO A 180 -16.25 -14.70 -7.94
CA PRO A 180 -17.27 -14.52 -8.95
C PRO A 180 -17.09 -13.22 -9.74
N ALA A 181 -17.39 -13.25 -11.04
CA ALA A 181 -17.28 -12.07 -11.91
C ALA A 181 -18.11 -10.86 -11.39
N THR A 182 -19.23 -11.13 -10.71
CA THR A 182 -20.07 -10.13 -10.06
C THR A 182 -19.38 -9.39 -8.91
N HIS A 183 -18.39 -10.01 -8.28
CA HIS A 183 -17.63 -9.43 -7.16
C HIS A 183 -16.37 -8.69 -7.61
N LEU A 184 -16.02 -8.70 -8.90
CA LEU A 184 -14.89 -7.95 -9.43
C LEU A 184 -15.12 -6.43 -9.41
N LYS A 185 -16.39 -6.00 -9.40
CA LYS A 185 -16.79 -4.60 -9.33
C LYS A 185 -17.18 -4.20 -7.91
N LEU A 186 -16.69 -3.05 -7.45
CA LEU A 186 -17.07 -2.50 -6.15
C LEU A 186 -18.36 -1.69 -6.29
N MET A 187 -19.48 -2.29 -5.92
CA MET A 187 -20.80 -1.65 -6.02
C MET A 187 -21.08 -0.65 -4.90
N HIS A 188 -20.43 -0.79 -3.74
CA HIS A 188 -20.58 0.14 -2.63
C HIS A 188 -19.91 1.50 -2.92
N PRO A 189 -20.37 2.60 -2.31
CA PRO A 189 -19.69 3.89 -2.39
C PRO A 189 -18.21 3.74 -2.05
N THR A 190 -17.36 4.31 -2.89
CA THR A 190 -15.92 4.16 -2.75
C THR A 190 -15.23 5.51 -2.91
N LEU A 191 -14.35 5.83 -1.98
CA LEU A 191 -13.48 7.00 -2.02
C LEU A 191 -12.05 6.56 -2.35
N LEU A 192 -11.38 7.29 -3.24
CA LEU A 192 -9.93 7.29 -3.39
C LEU A 192 -9.40 8.69 -2.99
N ILE A 193 -8.48 8.75 -2.04
CA ILE A 193 -7.67 9.93 -1.74
C ILE A 193 -6.30 9.73 -2.39
N ALA A 194 -6.07 10.33 -3.55
CA ALA A 194 -4.86 10.16 -4.34
C ALA A 194 -3.80 11.21 -3.99
N SER A 195 -2.56 10.75 -3.81
CA SER A 195 -1.38 11.60 -3.67
C SER A 195 -0.99 12.23 -5.00
N THR A 196 -0.58 13.50 -4.99
CA THR A 196 -0.06 14.19 -6.18
C THR A 196 1.46 14.37 -6.20
N ASN A 197 2.17 14.10 -5.10
CA ASN A 197 3.64 14.23 -5.02
C ASN A 197 4.34 12.91 -4.66
N TYR A 198 3.69 11.77 -4.86
CA TYR A 198 4.34 10.46 -4.75
C TYR A 198 4.53 9.81 -6.12
N PHE A 199 5.79 9.61 -6.50
CA PHE A 199 6.17 9.20 -7.85
C PHE A 199 5.54 7.87 -8.30
N ILE A 200 5.28 6.92 -7.39
CA ILE A 200 4.61 5.65 -7.72
C ILE A 200 3.13 5.89 -8.04
N THR A 201 2.39 6.50 -7.11
CA THR A 201 0.95 6.77 -7.26
C THR A 201 0.64 7.62 -8.48
N VAL A 202 1.41 8.70 -8.69
CA VAL A 202 1.29 9.58 -9.86
C VAL A 202 1.52 8.80 -11.17
N THR A 203 2.47 7.87 -11.18
CA THR A 203 2.78 7.06 -12.38
C THR A 203 1.73 5.99 -12.66
N ILE A 204 1.21 5.33 -11.62
CA ILE A 204 0.23 4.23 -11.75
C ILE A 204 -1.18 4.76 -12.08
N ASN A 205 -1.54 5.93 -11.55
CA ASN A 205 -2.85 6.56 -11.75
C ASN A 205 -4.03 5.64 -11.42
N PHE A 206 -4.16 5.30 -10.13
CA PHE A 206 -5.23 4.43 -9.62
C PHE A 206 -6.63 4.94 -9.95
N ALA A 207 -6.84 6.26 -10.00
CA ALA A 207 -8.13 6.85 -10.33
C ALA A 207 -8.66 6.37 -11.68
N GLU A 208 -7.82 6.36 -12.73
CA GLU A 208 -8.21 5.86 -14.05
C GLU A 208 -8.53 4.36 -14.03
N GLN A 209 -7.69 3.56 -13.35
CA GLN A 209 -7.87 2.11 -13.27
C GLN A 209 -9.17 1.73 -12.55
N MET A 210 -9.53 2.48 -11.51
CA MET A 210 -10.73 2.20 -10.71
C MET A 210 -12.04 2.54 -11.44
N ARG A 211 -12.07 3.52 -12.36
CA ARG A 211 -13.31 3.95 -13.02
C ARG A 211 -14.07 2.84 -13.74
N LEU A 212 -13.36 1.83 -14.26
CA LEU A 212 -13.97 0.69 -14.95
C LEU A 212 -14.60 -0.34 -14.00
N LEU A 213 -14.16 -0.36 -12.75
CA LEU A 213 -14.49 -1.39 -11.75
C LEU A 213 -15.30 -0.85 -10.58
N VAL A 214 -15.36 0.47 -10.41
CA VAL A 214 -15.96 1.13 -9.25
C VAL A 214 -16.95 2.19 -9.76
N PRO A 215 -18.22 1.81 -10.05
CA PRO A 215 -19.21 2.72 -10.61
C PRO A 215 -19.53 3.91 -9.68
N ASN A 216 -19.43 3.72 -8.36
CA ASN A 216 -19.70 4.73 -7.34
C ASN A 216 -18.40 5.31 -6.75
N LEU A 217 -17.47 5.70 -7.62
CA LEU A 217 -16.15 6.23 -7.24
C LEU A 217 -16.17 7.74 -7.05
N ARG A 218 -15.78 8.19 -5.86
CA ARG A 218 -15.34 9.56 -5.58
C ARG A 218 -13.82 9.58 -5.54
N VAL A 219 -13.20 10.52 -6.26
CA VAL A 219 -11.75 10.73 -6.23
C VAL A 219 -11.49 12.13 -5.67
N GLU A 220 -10.66 12.18 -4.63
CA GLU A 220 -10.12 13.40 -4.06
C GLU A 220 -8.60 13.36 -4.20
N THR A 221 -7.97 14.52 -4.35
CA THR A 221 -6.51 14.61 -4.48
C THR A 221 -5.93 15.46 -3.38
N VAL A 222 -4.85 14.99 -2.76
CA VAL A 222 -4.15 15.70 -1.69
C VAL A 222 -2.70 15.93 -2.11
N THR A 223 -2.22 17.16 -1.90
CA THR A 223 -0.83 17.52 -2.19
C THR A 223 0.10 17.07 -1.06
N GLY A 224 0.57 15.82 -1.16
CA GLY A 224 1.50 15.19 -0.24
C GLY A 224 2.22 14.00 -0.91
N GLY A 225 3.07 13.32 -0.16
CA GLY A 225 3.76 12.09 -0.55
C GLY A 225 2.91 10.83 -0.34
N HIS A 226 3.56 9.73 -0.01
CA HIS A 226 2.93 8.41 0.15
C HIS A 226 2.11 8.30 1.44
N TRP A 227 2.55 8.96 2.51
CA TRP A 227 2.02 8.81 3.86
C TRP A 227 0.97 9.87 4.16
N LEU A 228 0.01 10.09 3.25
CA LEU A 228 -0.94 11.21 3.29
C LEU A 228 -1.63 11.37 4.66
N GLN A 229 -2.03 10.26 5.28
CA GLN A 229 -2.68 10.25 6.60
C GLN A 229 -1.79 10.77 7.74
N LEU A 230 -0.47 10.79 7.54
CA LEU A 230 0.52 11.37 8.47
C LEU A 230 0.94 12.78 8.00
N GLU A 231 1.12 12.97 6.69
CA GLU A 231 1.61 14.21 6.08
C GLU A 231 0.58 15.34 6.07
N ARG A 232 -0.70 14.99 5.95
CA ARG A 232 -1.83 15.89 5.70
C ARG A 232 -3.03 15.49 6.57
N VAL A 233 -2.76 15.29 7.86
CA VAL A 233 -3.70 14.77 8.86
C VAL A 233 -5.08 15.46 8.77
N ASP A 234 -5.11 16.79 8.87
CA ASP A 234 -6.37 17.55 8.90
C ASP A 234 -7.16 17.45 7.60
N GLU A 235 -6.46 17.51 6.45
CA GLU A 235 -7.08 17.45 5.13
C GLU A 235 -7.65 16.05 4.87
N VAL A 236 -6.87 15.00 5.13
CA VAL A 236 -7.32 13.60 4.99
C VAL A 236 -8.48 13.31 5.92
N ASN A 237 -8.42 13.71 7.19
CA ASN A 237 -9.51 13.53 8.15
C ASN A 237 -10.78 14.28 7.72
N THR A 238 -10.64 15.49 7.18
CA THR A 238 -11.78 16.27 6.67
C THR A 238 -12.46 15.56 5.49
N ILE A 239 -11.67 15.05 4.54
CA ILE A 239 -12.19 14.31 3.39
C ILE A 239 -12.90 13.02 3.84
N LEU A 240 -12.27 12.25 4.72
CA LEU A 240 -12.85 11.02 5.27
C LEU A 240 -14.16 11.31 6.02
N ASN A 241 -14.16 12.30 6.91
CA ASN A 241 -15.36 12.68 7.66
C ASN A 241 -16.51 13.10 6.73
N ASN A 242 -16.23 13.91 5.71
CA ASN A 242 -17.23 14.30 4.72
C ASN A 242 -17.79 13.10 3.94
N PHE A 243 -16.94 12.12 3.61
CA PHE A 243 -17.36 10.88 2.96
C PHE A 243 -18.24 10.00 3.87
N LEU A 244 -17.92 9.92 5.16
CA LEU A 244 -18.69 9.16 6.15
C LEU A 244 -20.05 9.83 6.41
N LEU A 245 -20.09 11.16 6.61
CA LEU A 245 -21.31 11.91 6.90
C LEU A 245 -22.30 11.91 5.74
N ALA A 246 -21.83 11.97 4.50
CA ALA A 246 -22.68 11.89 3.31
C ALA A 246 -23.49 10.58 3.23
N ARG A 247 -23.16 9.59 4.05
CA ARG A 247 -23.78 8.26 4.09
C ARG A 247 -24.64 8.00 5.33
N GLY A 248 -24.60 8.87 6.35
CA GLY A 248 -25.42 8.75 7.55
C GLY A 248 -26.84 9.35 7.41
N SER A 249 -27.17 9.89 6.23
CA SER A 249 -28.42 10.61 5.96
C SER A 249 -29.45 9.83 5.15
N SER A 250 -29.31 8.50 5.05
CA SER A 250 -30.21 7.61 4.31
C SER A 250 -30.81 6.52 5.19
#